data_AF-A0A8H9WLA4-F1
#
_entry.id   AF-A0A8H9WLA4-F1
#
_cell.length_a   1.000
_cell.length_b   1.000
_cell.length_c   1.000
_cell.angle_alpha   90.00
_cell.angle_beta   90.00
_cell.angle_gamma   90.00
#
_symmetry.space_group_name_H-M   'P 1'
#
loop_
_entity.id
_entity.type
_entity.pdbx_description
1 polymer ?
#
loop_
_entity_poly.entity_id
_entity_poly.type
_entity_poly.pdbx_seq_one_letter_code
_entity_poly.pdbx_strand_id
1 'polypeptide(L)' 'ILSQDEPIGRRLDFMMQELNREANTLSSKSLTTSITQAAVDLKVLIEQMREQVQNIE' A
#
# COMPACT_ATOMS: atom_id res chain seq x y z
N ILE A 1 -8.26 -14.17 -0.34
CA ILE A 1 -6.82 -13.94 -0.07
C ILE A 1 -6.49 -14.40 1.35
N LEU A 2 -7.07 -13.80 2.39
CA LEU A 2 -6.82 -14.17 3.81
C LEU A 2 -7.37 -15.54 4.26
N SER A 3 -7.91 -16.37 3.35
CA SER A 3 -8.57 -17.64 3.66
C SER A 3 -8.00 -18.80 2.85
N GLN A 4 -6.82 -18.63 2.26
CA GLN A 4 -6.14 -19.66 1.47
C GLN A 4 -4.92 -20.17 2.27
N ASP A 5 -4.72 -21.48 2.29
CA ASP A 5 -3.59 -22.16 2.97
C ASP A 5 -2.25 -22.09 2.17
N GLU A 6 -2.18 -21.25 1.15
CA GLU A 6 -0.97 -21.04 0.34
C GLU A 6 -0.16 -19.84 0.84
N PRO A 7 1.17 -19.79 0.61
CA PRO A 7 1.98 -18.63 1.00
C PRO A 7 1.48 -17.34 0.34
N ILE A 8 0.77 -16.51 1.09
CA ILE A 8 0.14 -15.28 0.57
C ILE A 8 1.06 -14.06 0.57
N GLY A 9 2.22 -14.11 1.23
CA GLY A 9 3.12 -12.97 1.41
C GLY A 9 3.52 -12.30 0.10
N ARG A 10 3.95 -13.08 -0.90
CA ARG A 10 4.29 -12.57 -2.24
C ARG A 10 3.15 -11.83 -2.93
N ARG A 11 1.92 -12.30 -2.75
CA ARG A 11 0.72 -11.67 -3.33
C ARG A 11 0.37 -10.38 -2.58
N LEU A 12 0.55 -10.36 -1.27
CA LEU A 12 0.39 -9.16 -0.46
C LEU A 12 1.48 -8.11 -0.77
N ASP A 13 2.73 -8.52 -0.98
CA ASP A 13 3.81 -7.60 -1.39
C ASP A 13 3.49 -6.96 -2.75
N PHE A 14 2.99 -7.74 -3.72
CA PHE A 14 2.50 -7.19 -4.99
C PHE A 14 1.37 -6.17 -4.78
N MET A 15 0.41 -6.44 -3.90
CA MET A 15 -0.64 -5.48 -3.57
C MET A 15 -0.07 -4.20 -2.92
N MET A 16 0.95 -4.30 -2.07
CA MET A 16 1.61 -3.12 -1.49
C MET A 16 2.29 -2.27 -2.56
N GLN A 17 2.92 -2.91 -3.55
CA GLN A 17 3.52 -2.20 -4.68
C GLN A 17 2.47 -1.44 -5.51
N GLU A 18 1.34 -2.07 -5.82
CA GLU A 18 0.26 -1.44 -6.59
C GLU A 18 -0.40 -0.29 -5.81
N LEU A 19 -0.63 -0.46 -4.51
CA LEU A 19 -1.15 0.61 -3.66
C LEU A 19 -0.19 1.80 -3.57
N ASN A 20 1.13 1.56 -3.50
CA ASN A 20 2.12 2.64 -3.49
C ASN A 20 2.11 3.41 -4.82
N ARG A 21 2.00 2.71 -5.95
CA ARG A 21 1.85 3.33 -7.28
C ARG A 21 0.60 4.22 -7.35
N GLU A 22 -0.52 3.75 -6.80
CA GLU A 22 -1.76 4.53 -6.78
C GLU A 22 -1.63 5.76 -5.87
N ALA A 23 -1.05 5.62 -4.67
CA ALA A 23 -0.82 6.73 -3.76
C ALA A 23 0.11 7.81 -4.37
N ASN A 24 1.10 7.42 -5.17
CA ASN A 24 1.92 8.38 -5.93
C ASN A 24 1.12 9.11 -7.02
N THR A 25 0.18 8.42 -7.67
CA THR A 25 -0.72 9.03 -8.65
C THR A 25 -1.65 10.05 -7.98
N LEU A 26 -2.24 9.69 -6.84
CA LEU A 26 -3.04 10.61 -6.03
C LEU A 26 -2.21 11.82 -5.61
N SER A 27 -1.01 11.63 -5.07
CA SER A 27 -0.16 12.75 -4.64
C SER A 27 0.25 13.68 -5.80
N SER A 28 0.48 13.15 -7.01
CA SER A 28 1.02 13.92 -8.15
C SER A 28 -0.04 14.51 -9.08
N LYS A 29 -1.27 13.98 -9.06
CA LYS A 29 -2.37 14.43 -9.94
C LYS A 29 -3.58 15.01 -9.20
N SER A 30 -3.52 15.13 -7.88
CA SER A 30 -4.61 15.74 -7.11
C SER A 30 -4.68 17.25 -7.33
N LEU A 31 -5.91 17.75 -7.45
CA LEU A 31 -6.20 19.18 -7.60
C LEU A 31 -6.41 19.89 -6.24
N THR A 32 -6.39 19.16 -5.13
CA THR A 32 -6.65 19.70 -3.80
C THR A 32 -5.60 19.23 -2.80
N THR A 33 -5.19 20.13 -1.92
CA THR A 33 -4.19 19.87 -0.88
C THR A 33 -4.63 18.79 0.10
N SER A 34 -5.93 18.67 0.38
CA SER A 34 -6.48 17.63 1.24
C SER A 34 -6.26 16.22 0.68
N ILE A 35 -6.44 16.02 -0.63
CA ILE A 35 -6.19 14.72 -1.25
C ILE A 35 -4.69 14.42 -1.30
N THR A 36 -3.86 15.43 -1.58
CA THR A 36 -2.39 15.27 -1.51
C THR A 36 -1.94 14.85 -0.11
N GLN A 37 -2.49 15.45 0.95
CA GLN A 37 -2.16 15.08 2.33
C GLN A 37 -2.64 13.65 2.66
N ALA A 38 -3.87 13.30 2.27
CA ALA A 38 -4.39 11.95 2.44
C ALA A 38 -3.52 10.89 1.71
N ALA A 39 -2.95 11.24 0.54
CA ALA A 39 -2.04 10.37 -0.18
C ALA A 39 -0.70 10.17 0.56
N VAL A 40 -0.20 11.19 1.25
CA VAL A 40 1.00 11.06 2.11
C VAL A 40 0.72 10.13 3.28
N ASP A 41 -0.42 10.32 3.97
CA ASP A 41 -0.81 9.48 5.11
C ASP A 41 -1.02 8.02 4.67
N LEU A 42 -1.62 7.83 3.49
CA LEU A 42 -1.79 6.51 2.87
C LEU A 42 -0.44 5.83 2.60
N LYS A 43 0.59 6.56 2.15
CA LYS A 43 1.93 5.99 1.92
C LYS A 43 2.54 5.47 3.22
N VAL A 44 2.34 6.16 4.35
CA VAL A 44 2.81 5.68 5.66
C VAL A 44 2.12 4.35 6.04
N LEU A 45 0.81 4.25 5.83
CA LEU A 45 0.06 3.02 6.10
C LEU A 45 0.50 1.85 5.20
N ILE A 46 0.79 2.12 3.92
CA ILE A 46 1.29 1.10 2.98
C ILE A 46 2.65 0.55 3.43
N GLU A 47 3.57 1.41 3.87
CA GLU A 47 4.88 0.94 4.37
C GLU A 47 4.73 0.11 5.65
N GLN A 48 3.87 0.52 6.59
CA GLN A 48 3.57 -0.28 7.77
C GLN A 48 3.00 -1.65 7.40
N MET A 49 2.08 -1.71 6.44
CA MET A 49 1.53 -2.98 5.95
C MET A 49 2.60 -3.85 5.28
N ARG A 50 3.51 -3.25 4.50
CA ARG A 50 4.63 -3.96 3.87
C ARG A 50 5.56 -4.58 4.91
N GLU A 51 5.89 -3.85 5.98
CA GLU A 51 6.66 -4.40 7.11
C GLU A 51 5.92 -5.59 7.75
N GLN A 52 4.60 -5.49 7.96
CA GLN A 52 3.83 -6.61 8.52
C GLN A 52 3.84 -7.83 7.59
N VAL A 53 3.73 -7.63 6.27
CA VAL A 53 3.77 -8.71 5.28
C VAL A 53 5.12 -9.44 5.31
N GLN A 54 6.23 -8.71 5.44
CA GLN A 54 7.56 -9.29 5.52
C GLN A 54 7.81 -10.05 6.83
N ASN A 55 7.15 -9.66 7.92
CA ASN A 55 7.28 -10.33 9.23
C ASN A 55 6.52 -11.66 9.32
N ILE A 56 5.56 -11.91 8.42
CA ILE A 56 4.73 -13.13 8.40
C ILE A 56 5.11 -14.11 7.28
N GLU A 57 6.01 -13.71 6.38
CA GLU A 57 6.70 -14.61 5.42
C GLU A 57 7.79 -15.42 6.13
#